data_AF-A0A3D1H1C6-F1
#
_entry.id   AF-A0A3D1H1C6-F1
#
_cell.length_a   1.000
_cell.length_b   1.000
_cell.length_c   1.000
_cell.angle_alpha   90.00
_cell.angle_beta   90.00
_cell.angle_gamma   90.00
#
_symmetry.space_group_name_H-M   'P 1'
#
loop_
_entity.id
_entity.type
_entity.pdbx_description
1 polymer ?
#
loop_
_entity_poly.entity_id
_entity_poly.type
_entity_poly.pdbx_seq_one_letter_code
_entity_poly.pdbx_strand_id
1 'polypeptide(L)'
;MHPQVLTYDIDEVVPYINWLYFYHAWGMSGKPLAEKQRLRDEASAMMQSWQGRYHTYAVFALYSANADMDDLLLYADDTADARFTRIPLLRQQHPVAAGSPNLCLADFVRPLSGGVRDRVGLFCASVEAGVLEAYRGDDYLSMMAQVLSDRLAEATVEKMHLEVRRHFWGYAPHEHLTMEQLHREEYQGIRPAVGYPSLPDVSVNFELDQLLTMSQIGIRLTESGMMMPHSSVSGLMFAHPQAHYFDLGKIDEEQLRDYARRRGIPVELMRRYLQSSLIKK
;
A
#
# COMPACT_ATOMS: atom_id res chain seq x y z
N MET A 1 -13.98 -5.61 14.05
CA MET A 1 -14.35 -5.87 12.64
C MET A 1 -13.39 -6.90 12.06
N HIS A 2 -13.84 -7.81 11.19
CA HIS A 2 -12.99 -8.87 10.63
C HIS A 2 -12.40 -8.48 9.28
N PRO A 3 -11.10 -8.74 9.01
CA PRO A 3 -10.52 -8.58 7.69
C PRO A 3 -11.29 -9.37 6.63
N GLN A 4 -11.45 -8.80 5.45
CA GLN A 4 -12.09 -9.42 4.30
C GLN A 4 -11.02 -9.85 3.31
N VAL A 5 -11.09 -11.10 2.86
CA VAL A 5 -10.21 -11.67 1.85
C VAL A 5 -10.92 -11.65 0.50
N LEU A 6 -10.27 -11.09 -0.50
CA LEU A 6 -10.68 -11.12 -1.89
C LEU A 6 -9.68 -11.99 -2.66
N THR A 7 -10.21 -12.88 -3.49
CA THR A 7 -9.43 -13.71 -4.41
C THR A 7 -9.82 -13.31 -5.82
N TYR A 8 -8.83 -13.10 -6.68
CA TYR A 8 -9.05 -12.73 -8.06
C TYR A 8 -8.34 -13.69 -9.00
N ASP A 9 -9.01 -13.97 -10.11
CA ASP A 9 -8.36 -14.56 -11.27
C ASP A 9 -7.35 -13.57 -11.89
N ILE A 10 -6.41 -14.08 -12.69
CA ILE A 10 -5.38 -13.24 -13.29
C ILE A 10 -6.00 -12.27 -14.30
N ASP A 11 -6.90 -12.75 -15.17
CA ASP A 11 -7.58 -11.95 -16.19
C ASP A 11 -8.46 -10.83 -15.63
N GLU A 12 -8.98 -11.03 -14.43
CA GLU A 12 -9.72 -10.06 -13.64
C GLU A 12 -8.88 -8.86 -13.18
N VAL A 13 -7.55 -9.04 -13.06
CA VAL A 13 -6.60 -8.05 -12.55
C VAL A 13 -5.77 -7.42 -13.67
N VAL A 14 -5.50 -8.16 -14.75
CA VAL A 14 -4.71 -7.70 -15.91
C VAL A 14 -5.14 -6.31 -16.44
N PRO A 15 -6.44 -5.96 -16.54
CA PRO A 15 -6.87 -4.63 -17.00
C PRO A 15 -6.35 -3.46 -16.15
N TYR A 16 -6.03 -3.71 -14.87
CA TYR A 16 -5.58 -2.71 -13.91
C TYR A 16 -4.05 -2.52 -13.93
N ILE A 17 -3.30 -3.34 -14.67
CA ILE A 17 -1.84 -3.22 -14.78
C ILE A 17 -1.47 -1.87 -15.42
N ASN A 18 -0.64 -1.11 -14.71
CA ASN A 18 0.06 0.04 -15.27
C ASN A 18 1.33 -0.43 -16.00
N TRP A 19 1.22 -0.59 -17.32
CA TRP A 19 2.29 -1.08 -18.19
C TRP A 19 3.50 -0.15 -18.29
N LEU A 20 3.37 1.13 -17.93
CA LEU A 20 4.51 2.06 -17.93
C LEU A 20 5.65 1.55 -17.05
N TYR A 21 5.32 1.06 -15.85
CA TYR A 21 6.32 0.54 -14.92
C TYR A 21 6.89 -0.81 -15.34
N PHE A 22 6.09 -1.65 -16.01
CA PHE A 22 6.59 -2.87 -16.65
C PHE A 22 7.67 -2.54 -17.68
N TYR A 23 7.39 -1.58 -18.57
CA TYR A 23 8.36 -1.13 -19.57
C TYR A 23 9.59 -0.48 -18.94
N HIS A 24 9.43 0.26 -17.84
CA HIS A 24 10.55 0.84 -17.12
C HIS A 24 11.48 -0.25 -16.54
N ALA A 25 10.92 -1.27 -15.89
CA ALA A 25 11.69 -2.40 -15.34
C ALA A 25 12.50 -3.14 -16.41
N TRP A 26 11.98 -3.20 -17.64
CA TRP A 26 12.65 -3.79 -18.80
C TRP A 26 13.56 -2.84 -19.60
N GLY A 27 13.78 -1.60 -19.12
CA GLY A 27 14.62 -0.63 -19.84
C GLY A 27 14.04 -0.21 -21.20
N MET A 28 12.73 -0.29 -21.38
CA MET A 28 12.03 -0.01 -22.64
C MET A 28 11.68 1.49 -22.81
N SER A 29 12.13 2.35 -21.91
CA SER A 29 12.01 3.80 -22.03
C SER A 29 12.65 4.29 -23.34
N GLY A 30 11.89 5.03 -24.14
CA GLY A 30 12.33 5.53 -25.46
C GLY A 30 12.45 4.48 -26.57
N LYS A 31 12.16 3.19 -26.32
CA LYS A 31 12.18 2.15 -27.36
C LYS A 31 10.97 2.22 -28.30
N PRO A 32 11.10 1.74 -29.56
CA PRO A 32 10.00 1.69 -30.53
C PRO A 32 8.77 0.94 -30.02
N LEU A 33 7.58 1.38 -30.45
CA LEU A 33 6.31 0.78 -30.03
C LEU A 33 6.22 -0.71 -30.39
N ALA A 34 6.75 -1.11 -31.55
CA ALA A 34 6.75 -2.51 -31.98
C ALA A 34 7.55 -3.43 -31.04
N GLU A 35 8.66 -2.94 -30.46
CA GLU A 35 9.44 -3.72 -29.49
C GLU A 35 8.68 -3.83 -28.16
N LYS A 36 8.06 -2.74 -27.70
CA LYS A 36 7.20 -2.74 -26.51
C LYS A 36 6.03 -3.72 -26.67
N GLN A 37 5.41 -3.73 -27.85
CA GLN A 37 4.28 -4.61 -28.14
C GLN A 37 4.70 -6.08 -28.11
N ARG A 38 5.83 -6.45 -28.74
CA ARG A 38 6.34 -7.83 -28.67
C ARG A 38 6.58 -8.30 -27.24
N LEU A 39 7.24 -7.47 -26.43
CA LEU A 39 7.47 -7.79 -25.02
C LEU A 39 6.15 -7.92 -24.23
N ARG A 40 5.16 -7.07 -24.53
CA ARG A 40 3.82 -7.14 -23.92
C ARG A 40 3.07 -8.40 -24.35
N ASP A 41 3.21 -8.84 -25.60
CA ASP A 41 2.58 -10.05 -26.11
C ASP A 41 3.16 -11.29 -25.40
N GLU A 42 4.49 -11.34 -25.21
CA GLU A 42 5.16 -12.38 -24.42
C GLU A 42 4.70 -12.39 -22.96
N ALA A 43 4.67 -11.22 -22.32
CA ALA A 43 4.14 -11.04 -20.97
C ALA A 43 2.68 -11.51 -20.83
N SER A 44 1.84 -11.15 -21.81
CA SER A 44 0.43 -11.51 -21.81
C SER A 44 0.24 -13.02 -22.01
N ALA A 45 1.03 -13.65 -22.88
CA ALA A 45 1.02 -15.10 -23.04
C ALA A 45 1.46 -15.84 -21.77
N MET A 46 2.46 -15.31 -21.04
CA MET A 46 2.87 -15.86 -19.75
C MET A 46 1.76 -15.75 -18.71
N MET A 47 1.14 -14.57 -18.54
CA MET A 47 0.00 -14.41 -17.61
C MET A 47 -1.20 -15.28 -17.99
N GLN A 48 -1.48 -15.44 -19.29
CA GLN A 48 -2.52 -16.37 -19.75
C GLN A 48 -2.24 -17.81 -19.33
N SER A 49 -0.96 -18.21 -19.28
CA SER A 49 -0.56 -19.54 -18.81
C SER A 49 -0.74 -19.76 -17.30
N TRP A 50 -0.98 -18.69 -16.54
CA TRP A 50 -1.26 -18.69 -15.09
C TRP A 50 -2.74 -18.78 -14.77
N GLN A 51 -3.62 -18.42 -15.71
CA GLN A 51 -5.06 -18.42 -15.53
C GLN A 51 -5.58 -19.79 -15.06
N GLY A 52 -6.42 -19.79 -14.01
CA GLY A 52 -6.99 -21.00 -13.40
C GLY A 52 -5.97 -21.88 -12.66
N ARG A 53 -4.70 -21.46 -12.59
CA ARG A 53 -3.63 -22.18 -11.87
C ARG A 53 -3.13 -21.40 -10.67
N TYR A 54 -3.08 -20.07 -10.78
CA TYR A 54 -2.65 -19.16 -9.75
C TYR A 54 -3.66 -18.03 -9.62
N HIS A 55 -3.73 -17.44 -8.43
CA HIS A 55 -4.59 -16.30 -8.15
C HIS A 55 -3.79 -15.15 -7.57
N THR A 56 -4.40 -13.97 -7.56
CA THR A 56 -3.96 -12.89 -6.67
C THR A 56 -4.95 -12.74 -5.52
N TYR A 57 -4.44 -12.22 -4.41
CA TYR A 57 -5.21 -12.11 -3.19
C TYR A 57 -5.07 -10.69 -2.63
N ALA A 58 -6.15 -10.17 -2.08
CA ALA A 58 -6.14 -8.97 -1.26
C ALA A 58 -6.80 -9.25 0.09
N VAL A 59 -6.27 -8.66 1.16
CA VAL A 59 -6.96 -8.55 2.44
C VAL A 59 -7.12 -7.08 2.74
N PHE A 60 -8.31 -6.68 3.18
CA PHE A 60 -8.52 -5.34 3.71
C PHE A 60 -9.42 -5.35 4.93
N ALA A 61 -9.35 -4.28 5.70
CA ALA A 61 -10.25 -4.04 6.82
C ALA A 61 -10.55 -2.55 6.92
N LEU A 62 -11.79 -2.21 7.25
CA LEU A 62 -12.20 -0.84 7.55
C LEU A 62 -12.40 -0.74 9.06
N TYR A 63 -11.67 0.17 9.69
CA TYR A 63 -11.76 0.41 11.12
C TYR A 63 -12.44 1.75 11.36
N SER A 64 -13.35 1.76 12.34
CA SER A 64 -13.70 3.01 13.02
C SER A 64 -12.42 3.59 13.61
N ALA A 65 -12.21 4.89 13.44
CA ALA A 65 -10.93 5.51 13.78
C ALA A 65 -11.05 6.98 14.17
N ASN A 66 -10.05 7.48 14.89
CA ASN A 66 -9.81 8.89 15.08
C ASN A 66 -8.31 9.19 14.98
N ALA A 67 -7.98 10.44 14.66
CA ALA A 67 -6.64 10.95 14.86
C ALA A 67 -6.44 11.44 16.30
N ASP A 68 -5.29 11.13 16.88
CA ASP A 68 -4.80 11.75 18.12
C ASP A 68 -3.40 12.29 17.85
N MET A 69 -3.31 13.60 17.61
CA MET A 69 -2.10 14.25 17.11
C MET A 69 -1.61 13.59 15.81
N ASP A 70 -0.43 12.95 15.84
CA ASP A 70 0.20 12.29 14.69
C ASP A 70 -0.10 10.78 14.65
N ASP A 71 -1.06 10.30 15.44
CA ASP A 71 -1.39 8.88 15.54
C ASP A 71 -2.81 8.60 15.03
N LEU A 72 -3.00 7.40 14.49
CA LEU A 72 -4.32 6.84 14.26
C LEU A 72 -4.71 5.93 15.43
N LEU A 73 -5.94 6.07 15.92
CA LEU A 73 -6.56 5.19 16.89
C LEU A 73 -7.58 4.33 16.16
N LEU A 74 -7.30 3.03 15.98
CA LEU A 74 -8.18 2.09 15.28
C LEU A 74 -8.96 1.27 16.31
N TYR A 75 -10.28 1.48 16.39
CA TYR A 75 -11.12 0.84 17.39
C TYR A 75 -11.46 -0.60 16.99
N ALA A 76 -11.37 -1.53 17.95
CA ALA A 76 -11.68 -2.95 17.74
C ALA A 76 -13.17 -3.18 17.40
N ASP A 77 -14.04 -2.31 17.93
CA ASP A 77 -15.48 -2.32 17.76
C ASP A 77 -16.08 -0.89 17.89
N ASP A 78 -17.40 -0.78 17.72
CA ASP A 78 -18.12 0.50 17.73
C ASP A 78 -18.67 0.89 19.11
N THR A 79 -18.29 0.22 20.19
CA THR A 79 -18.74 0.55 21.54
C THR A 79 -18.03 1.79 22.08
N ALA A 80 -18.62 2.46 23.09
CA ALA A 80 -18.03 3.66 23.69
C ALA A 80 -16.67 3.39 24.35
N ASP A 81 -16.53 2.22 25.01
CA ASP A 81 -15.32 1.80 25.72
C ASP A 81 -14.40 0.90 24.86
N ALA A 82 -14.57 0.97 23.53
CA ALA A 82 -13.80 0.16 22.59
C ALA A 82 -12.30 0.33 22.80
N ARG A 83 -11.59 -0.79 22.96
CA ARG A 83 -10.12 -0.78 22.88
C ARG A 83 -9.70 -0.35 21.48
N PHE A 84 -8.55 0.31 21.39
CA PHE A 84 -7.98 0.71 20.12
C PHE A 84 -6.54 0.22 19.98
N THR A 85 -6.14 -0.02 18.73
CA THR A 85 -4.74 -0.14 18.34
C THR A 85 -4.28 1.23 17.87
N ARG A 86 -3.12 1.69 18.36
CA ARG A 86 -2.52 2.96 17.97
C ARG A 86 -1.52 2.70 16.84
N ILE A 87 -1.65 3.40 15.71
CA ILE A 87 -0.67 3.41 14.62
C ILE A 87 -0.05 4.82 14.56
N PRO A 88 1.16 4.99 15.12
CA PRO A 88 1.91 6.22 15.00
C PRO A 88 2.30 6.54 13.55
N LEU A 89 2.20 7.82 13.18
CA LEU A 89 2.66 8.35 11.89
C LEU A 89 3.70 9.47 12.09
N LEU A 90 4.33 9.87 10.99
CA LEU A 90 5.35 10.91 10.93
C LEU A 90 4.78 12.17 10.26
N ARG A 91 5.37 13.32 10.59
CA ARG A 91 4.94 14.64 10.10
C ARG A 91 6.08 15.36 9.40
N GLN A 92 5.77 16.01 8.28
CA GLN A 92 6.72 16.91 7.63
C GLN A 92 7.25 17.96 8.62
N GLN A 93 8.54 18.28 8.57
CA GLN A 93 9.10 19.33 9.42
C GLN A 93 9.43 20.61 8.65
N HIS A 94 9.32 20.57 7.32
CA HIS A 94 9.60 21.70 6.44
C HIS A 94 8.43 21.82 5.48
N PRO A 95 7.79 23.00 5.41
CA PRO A 95 6.68 23.20 4.50
C PRO A 95 7.22 23.20 3.06
N VAL A 96 6.45 22.61 2.14
CA VAL A 96 6.84 22.52 0.72
C VAL A 96 6.86 23.91 0.07
N ALA A 97 5.99 24.80 0.53
CA ALA A 97 5.94 26.21 0.16
C ALA A 97 5.61 27.11 1.35
N ALA A 98 5.96 28.39 1.29
CA ALA A 98 5.62 29.35 2.33
C ALA A 98 4.10 29.39 2.57
N GLY A 99 3.67 29.19 3.83
CA GLY A 99 2.27 29.15 4.22
C GLY A 99 1.57 27.80 4.02
N SER A 100 2.22 26.80 3.42
CA SER A 100 1.69 25.43 3.38
C SER A 100 1.82 24.73 4.74
N PRO A 101 0.89 23.83 5.10
CA PRO A 101 0.99 23.06 6.33
C PRO A 101 2.09 22.02 6.24
N ASN A 102 2.56 21.59 7.41
CA ASN A 102 3.40 20.41 7.57
C ASN A 102 2.50 19.19 7.72
N LEU A 103 2.40 18.37 6.67
CA LEU A 103 1.43 17.27 6.58
C LEU A 103 1.84 16.05 7.41
N CYS A 104 0.84 15.41 8.00
CA CYS A 104 0.85 14.05 8.53
C CYS A 104 -0.35 13.30 7.95
N LEU A 105 -0.23 11.98 7.71
CA LEU A 105 -1.36 11.17 7.24
C LEU A 105 -2.54 11.18 8.23
N ALA A 106 -2.28 11.40 9.53
CA ALA A 106 -3.33 11.53 10.55
C ALA A 106 -4.25 12.75 10.32
N ASP A 107 -3.77 13.77 9.62
CA ASP A 107 -4.54 15.00 9.35
C ASP A 107 -5.78 14.74 8.48
N PHE A 108 -5.81 13.61 7.77
CA PHE A 108 -6.92 13.20 6.91
C PHE A 108 -7.99 12.37 7.64
N VAL A 109 -7.95 12.30 8.97
CA VAL A 109 -8.89 11.55 9.81
C VAL A 109 -9.42 12.48 10.91
N ARG A 110 -10.72 12.43 11.23
CA ARG A 110 -11.29 13.31 12.26
C ARG A 110 -10.55 13.16 13.60
N PRO A 111 -10.20 14.29 14.26
CA PRO A 111 -9.52 14.26 15.53
C PRO A 111 -10.42 13.72 16.64
N LEU A 112 -9.83 13.03 17.61
CA LEU A 112 -10.50 12.47 18.78
C LEU A 112 -11.30 13.53 19.56
N SER A 113 -10.75 14.75 19.66
CA SER A 113 -11.39 15.89 20.33
C SER A 113 -12.71 16.33 19.68
N GLY A 114 -12.95 15.95 18.42
CA GLY A 114 -14.19 16.23 17.70
C GLY A 114 -15.37 15.35 18.12
N GLY A 115 -15.15 14.28 18.89
CA GLY A 115 -16.20 13.40 19.42
C GLY A 115 -16.95 12.57 18.36
N VAL A 116 -16.55 12.64 17.10
CA VAL A 116 -17.13 11.88 15.98
C VAL A 116 -16.08 10.94 15.43
N ARG A 117 -16.38 9.64 15.44
CA ARG A 117 -15.52 8.62 14.81
C ARG A 117 -15.55 8.78 13.30
N ASP A 118 -14.36 8.69 12.72
CA ASP A 118 -14.13 8.58 11.28
C ASP A 118 -13.81 7.12 10.93
N ARG A 119 -13.25 6.87 9.74
CA ARG A 119 -12.78 5.55 9.33
C ARG A 119 -11.41 5.61 8.69
N VAL A 120 -10.65 4.54 8.88
CA VAL A 120 -9.39 4.26 8.17
C VAL A 120 -9.44 2.83 7.65
N GLY A 121 -9.03 2.65 6.40
CA GLY A 121 -8.84 1.33 5.82
C GLY A 121 -7.40 0.86 5.95
N LEU A 122 -7.21 -0.45 6.07
CA LEU A 122 -5.90 -1.12 5.98
C LEU A 122 -5.97 -2.13 4.85
N PHE A 123 -4.86 -2.38 4.16
CA PHE A 123 -4.81 -3.42 3.15
C PHE A 123 -3.47 -4.12 3.06
N CYS A 124 -3.49 -5.33 2.52
CA CYS A 124 -2.37 -5.98 1.87
C CYS A 124 -2.84 -6.77 0.65
N ALA A 125 -1.95 -6.99 -0.31
CA ALA A 125 -2.19 -7.82 -1.48
C ALA A 125 -0.92 -8.59 -1.86
N SER A 126 -1.10 -9.76 -2.46
CA SER A 126 0.00 -10.61 -2.93
C SER A 126 -0.40 -11.42 -4.14
N VAL A 127 0.61 -11.89 -4.87
CA VAL A 127 0.47 -12.90 -5.92
C VAL A 127 0.92 -14.23 -5.36
N GLU A 128 0.23 -15.31 -5.75
CA GLU A 128 0.56 -16.65 -5.29
C GLU A 128 2.04 -17.01 -5.54
N ALA A 129 2.76 -17.39 -4.47
CA ALA A 129 4.21 -17.59 -4.50
C ALA A 129 4.67 -18.65 -5.53
N GLY A 130 3.79 -19.61 -5.85
CA GLY A 130 4.05 -20.70 -6.80
C GLY A 130 4.35 -20.20 -8.22
N VAL A 131 3.91 -19.00 -8.60
CA VAL A 131 4.18 -18.40 -9.91
C VAL A 131 5.68 -18.36 -10.21
N LEU A 132 6.49 -17.91 -9.26
CA LEU A 132 7.93 -17.73 -9.45
C LEU A 132 8.68 -19.08 -9.46
N GLU A 133 8.17 -20.08 -8.76
CA GLU A 133 8.83 -21.40 -8.69
C GLU A 133 8.83 -22.11 -10.04
N ALA A 134 7.82 -21.87 -10.87
CA ALA A 134 7.67 -22.46 -12.19
C ALA A 134 8.76 -22.04 -13.20
N TYR A 135 9.50 -20.96 -12.94
CA TYR A 135 10.43 -20.36 -13.90
C TYR A 135 11.91 -20.34 -13.46
N ARG A 136 12.25 -20.84 -12.26
CA ARG A 136 13.61 -20.78 -11.68
C ARG A 136 14.75 -21.36 -12.53
N GLY A 137 14.44 -22.11 -13.59
CA GLY A 137 15.43 -22.72 -14.50
C GLY A 137 15.84 -21.84 -15.69
N ASP A 138 15.21 -20.68 -15.87
CA ASP A 138 15.48 -19.76 -16.98
C ASP A 138 15.48 -18.32 -16.45
N ASP A 139 16.62 -17.62 -16.59
CA ASP A 139 16.82 -16.28 -16.04
C ASP A 139 15.86 -15.25 -16.66
N TYR A 140 15.59 -15.37 -17.96
CA TYR A 140 14.69 -14.46 -18.66
C TYR A 140 13.24 -14.67 -18.19
N LEU A 141 12.78 -15.92 -18.16
CA LEU A 141 11.43 -16.23 -17.70
C LEU A 141 11.25 -15.95 -16.22
N SER A 142 12.27 -16.17 -15.39
CA SER A 142 12.27 -15.82 -13.96
C SER A 142 12.10 -14.33 -13.76
N MET A 143 12.87 -13.51 -14.49
CA MET A 143 12.77 -12.05 -14.41
C MET A 143 11.42 -11.55 -14.94
N MET A 144 10.92 -12.12 -16.03
CA MET A 144 9.58 -11.83 -16.56
C MET A 144 8.49 -12.14 -15.53
N ALA A 145 8.52 -13.34 -14.94
CA ALA A 145 7.55 -13.75 -13.93
C ALA A 145 7.61 -12.85 -12.69
N GLN A 146 8.80 -12.44 -12.24
CA GLN A 146 8.99 -11.51 -11.12
C GLN A 146 8.37 -10.15 -11.42
N VAL A 147 8.73 -9.52 -12.55
CA VAL A 147 8.20 -8.19 -12.91
C VAL A 147 6.68 -8.23 -13.08
N LEU A 148 6.14 -9.28 -13.69
CA LEU A 148 4.70 -9.46 -13.84
C LEU A 148 4.00 -9.68 -12.50
N SER A 149 4.60 -10.46 -11.59
CA SER A 149 4.06 -10.63 -10.24
C SER A 149 4.01 -9.30 -9.49
N ASP A 150 5.04 -8.45 -9.61
CA ASP A 150 5.03 -7.12 -9.01
C ASP A 150 3.92 -6.23 -9.61
N ARG A 151 3.73 -6.30 -10.94
CA ARG A 151 2.64 -5.56 -11.60
C ARG A 151 1.26 -6.06 -11.18
N LEU A 152 1.09 -7.38 -11.04
CA LEU A 152 -0.16 -7.99 -10.60
C LEU A 152 -0.47 -7.66 -9.15
N ALA A 153 0.53 -7.59 -8.26
CA ALA A 153 0.33 -7.16 -6.87
C ALA A 153 -0.21 -5.72 -6.80
N GLU A 154 0.40 -4.78 -7.53
CA GLU A 154 -0.08 -3.39 -7.61
C GLU A 154 -1.48 -3.29 -8.27
N ALA A 155 -1.71 -4.03 -9.34
CA ALA A 155 -3.00 -4.06 -10.03
C ALA A 155 -4.11 -4.65 -9.15
N THR A 156 -3.77 -5.64 -8.31
CA THR A 156 -4.70 -6.22 -7.32
C THR A 156 -5.10 -5.17 -6.29
N VAL A 157 -4.15 -4.36 -5.82
CA VAL A 157 -4.46 -3.23 -4.94
C VAL A 157 -5.35 -2.20 -5.62
N GLU A 158 -5.11 -1.85 -6.88
CA GLU A 158 -5.95 -0.90 -7.63
C GLU A 158 -7.40 -1.42 -7.76
N LYS A 159 -7.57 -2.69 -8.15
CA LYS A 159 -8.89 -3.32 -8.26
C LYS A 159 -9.60 -3.37 -6.90
N MET A 160 -8.93 -3.88 -5.86
CA MET A 160 -9.49 -3.94 -4.52
C MET A 160 -9.87 -2.54 -4.02
N HIS A 161 -9.01 -1.54 -4.22
CA HIS A 161 -9.28 -0.18 -3.79
C HIS A 161 -10.50 0.39 -4.51
N LEU A 162 -10.67 0.17 -5.81
CA LEU A 162 -11.88 0.54 -6.55
C LEU A 162 -13.14 -0.08 -5.92
N GLU A 163 -13.12 -1.37 -5.59
CA GLU A 163 -14.23 -2.04 -4.91
C GLU A 163 -14.48 -1.47 -3.51
N VAL A 164 -13.42 -1.12 -2.77
CA VAL A 164 -13.55 -0.46 -1.46
C VAL A 164 -14.22 0.89 -1.59
N ARG A 165 -13.79 1.74 -2.52
CA ARG A 165 -14.40 3.07 -2.72
C ARG A 165 -15.88 2.98 -3.09
N ARG A 166 -16.24 2.04 -3.97
CA ARG A 166 -17.59 1.91 -4.54
C ARG A 166 -18.56 1.11 -3.68
N HIS A 167 -18.08 0.06 -3.01
CA HIS A 167 -18.94 -0.96 -2.41
C HIS A 167 -18.69 -1.16 -0.92
N PHE A 168 -17.45 -1.42 -0.49
CA PHE A 168 -17.18 -1.78 0.90
C PHE A 168 -17.17 -0.59 1.85
N TRP A 169 -16.46 0.48 1.49
CA TRP A 169 -16.54 1.77 2.18
C TRP A 169 -17.69 2.61 1.62
N GLY A 170 -17.85 2.58 0.29
CA GLY A 170 -19.04 3.11 -0.38
C GLY A 170 -19.16 4.64 -0.38
N TYR A 171 -18.04 5.36 -0.27
CA TYR A 171 -18.04 6.83 -0.35
C TYR A 171 -18.10 7.35 -1.80
N ALA A 172 -17.88 6.49 -2.80
CA ALA A 172 -17.94 6.84 -4.22
C ALA A 172 -18.73 5.80 -5.05
N PRO A 173 -20.02 5.52 -4.74
CA PRO A 173 -20.75 4.40 -5.35
C PRO A 173 -20.99 4.56 -6.86
N HIS A 174 -20.99 5.80 -7.37
CA HIS A 174 -21.21 6.15 -8.77
C HIS A 174 -19.92 6.52 -9.52
N GLU A 175 -18.75 6.13 -8.99
CA GLU A 175 -17.48 6.35 -9.68
C GLU A 175 -17.41 5.56 -11.00
N HIS A 176 -17.10 6.27 -12.09
CA HIS A 176 -16.97 5.74 -13.44
C HIS A 176 -15.71 6.31 -14.12
N LEU A 177 -14.54 5.95 -13.60
CA LEU A 177 -13.25 6.37 -14.14
C LEU A 177 -12.74 5.38 -15.20
N THR A 178 -12.06 5.90 -16.22
CA THR A 178 -11.28 5.05 -17.13
C THR A 178 -10.02 4.53 -16.44
N MET A 179 -9.39 3.46 -16.97
CA MET A 179 -8.12 2.98 -16.41
C MET A 179 -7.02 4.05 -16.42
N GLU A 180 -6.99 4.92 -17.44
CA GLU A 180 -6.05 6.04 -17.50
C GLU A 180 -6.27 7.03 -16.35
N GLN A 181 -7.52 7.34 -16.04
CA GLN A 181 -7.87 8.21 -14.92
C GLN A 181 -7.58 7.56 -13.56
N LEU A 182 -7.81 6.24 -13.43
CA LEU A 182 -7.42 5.48 -12.24
C LEU A 182 -5.91 5.51 -12.02
N HIS A 183 -5.10 5.29 -13.07
CA HIS A 183 -3.64 5.36 -13.00
C HIS A 183 -3.11 6.77 -12.73
N ARG A 184 -3.89 7.81 -13.05
CA ARG A 184 -3.64 9.20 -12.65
C ARG A 184 -4.21 9.57 -11.28
N GLU A 185 -4.80 8.60 -10.60
CA GLU A 185 -5.35 8.76 -9.25
C GLU A 185 -6.47 9.81 -9.17
N GLU A 186 -7.27 9.96 -10.23
CA GLU A 186 -8.38 10.93 -10.32
C GLU A 186 -9.61 10.56 -9.45
N TYR A 187 -9.49 9.56 -8.58
CA TYR A 187 -10.52 9.19 -7.60
C TYR A 187 -10.37 9.98 -6.29
N GLN A 188 -11.44 10.01 -5.49
CA GLN A 188 -11.39 10.54 -4.13
C GLN A 188 -10.61 9.60 -3.19
N GLY A 189 -9.74 10.18 -2.36
CA GLY A 189 -8.99 9.47 -1.33
C GLY A 189 -7.64 8.94 -1.82
N ILE A 190 -6.86 8.36 -0.90
CA ILE A 190 -5.52 7.82 -1.17
C ILE A 190 -5.31 6.47 -0.49
N ARG A 191 -4.32 5.72 -0.96
CA ARG A 191 -3.92 4.43 -0.40
C ARG A 191 -2.41 4.31 -0.16
N PRO A 192 -1.81 5.15 0.72
CA PRO A 192 -0.37 5.18 0.94
C PRO A 192 0.17 3.82 1.35
N ALA A 193 1.14 3.33 0.60
CA ALA A 193 1.80 2.06 0.81
C ALA A 193 3.00 2.21 1.75
N VAL A 194 3.27 1.16 2.53
CA VAL A 194 4.43 1.09 3.43
C VAL A 194 5.73 1.17 2.62
N GLY A 195 6.68 1.98 3.06
CA GLY A 195 7.96 2.24 2.41
C GLY A 195 7.96 3.38 1.39
N TYR A 196 6.79 3.96 1.08
CA TYR A 196 6.67 5.12 0.19
C TYR A 196 6.88 6.44 0.94
N PRO A 197 7.10 7.58 0.25
CA PRO A 197 7.49 8.84 0.88
C PRO A 197 6.55 9.35 1.99
N SER A 198 5.25 9.06 1.93
CA SER A 198 4.26 9.46 2.95
C SER A 198 4.13 8.45 4.11
N LEU A 199 4.58 7.21 3.94
CA LEU A 199 4.56 6.14 4.96
C LEU A 199 5.87 5.33 4.91
N PRO A 200 7.03 5.95 5.23
CA PRO A 200 8.32 5.38 4.89
C PRO A 200 8.82 4.27 5.82
N ASP A 201 8.20 4.10 6.99
CA ASP A 201 8.62 3.11 7.98
C ASP A 201 8.15 1.70 7.58
N VAL A 202 9.09 0.87 7.12
CA VAL A 202 8.83 -0.52 6.71
C VAL A 202 8.30 -1.39 7.86
N SER A 203 8.66 -1.07 9.11
CA SER A 203 8.21 -1.84 10.28
C SER A 203 6.71 -1.71 10.56
N VAL A 204 6.02 -0.75 9.95
CA VAL A 204 4.55 -0.64 10.01
C VAL A 204 3.88 -1.93 9.53
N ASN A 205 4.55 -2.72 8.69
CA ASN A 205 4.06 -4.04 8.29
C ASN A 205 3.79 -4.97 9.48
N PHE A 206 4.54 -4.90 10.57
CA PHE A 206 4.27 -5.71 11.77
C PHE A 206 2.94 -5.35 12.44
N GLU A 207 2.57 -4.06 12.43
CA GLU A 207 1.27 -3.60 12.94
C GLU A 207 0.14 -4.05 12.01
N LEU A 208 0.35 -3.89 10.69
CA LEU A 208 -0.63 -4.30 9.70
C LEU A 208 -0.84 -5.82 9.72
N ASP A 209 0.20 -6.63 9.95
CA ASP A 209 0.07 -8.09 10.04
C ASP A 209 -0.73 -8.53 11.26
N GLN A 210 -0.58 -7.88 12.42
CA GLN A 210 -1.42 -8.15 13.58
C GLN A 210 -2.90 -7.85 13.31
N LEU A 211 -3.19 -6.83 12.51
CA LEU A 211 -4.56 -6.36 12.22
C LEU A 211 -5.22 -7.06 11.03
N LEU A 212 -4.42 -7.52 10.07
CA LEU A 212 -4.89 -8.13 8.82
C LEU A 212 -4.62 -9.62 8.74
N THR A 213 -3.77 -10.19 9.60
CA THR A 213 -3.33 -11.60 9.50
C THR A 213 -2.85 -11.91 8.07
N MET A 214 -1.76 -11.27 7.62
CA MET A 214 -1.32 -11.33 6.22
C MET A 214 -0.98 -12.76 5.77
N SER A 215 -0.61 -13.64 6.72
CA SER A 215 -0.38 -15.06 6.47
C SER A 215 -1.57 -15.79 5.82
N GLN A 216 -2.79 -15.30 5.97
CA GLN A 216 -3.97 -15.89 5.33
C GLN A 216 -3.96 -15.77 3.80
N ILE A 217 -3.17 -14.84 3.24
CA ILE A 217 -2.90 -14.72 1.80
C ILE A 217 -1.46 -15.05 1.44
N GLY A 218 -0.78 -15.84 2.28
CA GLY A 218 0.57 -16.35 2.02
C GLY A 218 1.71 -15.37 2.25
N ILE A 219 1.42 -14.14 2.72
CA ILE A 219 2.46 -13.17 3.06
C ILE A 219 3.09 -13.52 4.42
N ARG A 220 4.42 -13.44 4.49
CA ARG A 220 5.20 -13.48 5.73
C ARG A 220 6.12 -12.27 5.81
N LEU A 221 6.48 -11.87 7.02
CA LEU A 221 7.41 -10.77 7.24
C LEU A 221 8.81 -11.30 7.60
N THR A 222 9.83 -10.67 7.04
CA THR A 222 11.21 -10.82 7.51
C THR A 222 11.39 -10.13 8.86
N GLU A 223 12.54 -10.34 9.52
CA GLU A 223 12.91 -9.61 10.75
C GLU A 223 12.97 -8.08 10.55
N SER A 224 13.17 -7.63 9.31
CA SER A 224 13.18 -6.21 8.95
C SER A 224 11.79 -5.64 8.63
N GLY A 225 10.74 -6.47 8.61
CA GLY A 225 9.38 -6.07 8.23
C GLY A 225 9.14 -6.06 6.72
N MET A 226 10.07 -6.58 5.91
CA MET A 226 9.85 -6.76 4.47
C MET A 226 8.89 -7.92 4.22
N MET A 227 7.99 -7.76 3.24
CA MET A 227 7.04 -8.81 2.87
C MET A 227 7.67 -9.85 1.93
N MET A 228 7.26 -11.10 2.14
CA MET A 228 7.55 -12.27 1.32
C MET A 228 6.23 -12.96 0.97
N PRO A 229 5.87 -13.14 -0.32
CA PRO A 229 6.65 -12.80 -1.52
C PRO A 229 6.94 -11.30 -1.66
N HIS A 230 8.03 -10.95 -2.35
CA HIS A 230 8.38 -9.55 -2.64
C HIS A 230 7.31 -8.84 -3.47
N SER A 231 6.59 -9.59 -4.32
CA SER A 231 5.41 -9.15 -5.05
C SER A 231 4.19 -9.04 -4.13
N SER A 232 4.33 -8.22 -3.09
CA SER A 232 3.27 -7.91 -2.14
C SER A 232 3.27 -6.42 -1.84
N VAL A 233 2.09 -5.87 -1.58
CA VAL A 233 1.90 -4.45 -1.27
C VAL A 233 1.00 -4.34 -0.06
N SER A 234 1.29 -3.42 0.86
CA SER A 234 0.52 -3.17 2.07
C SER A 234 0.44 -1.67 2.34
N GLY A 235 -0.59 -1.24 3.06
CA GLY A 235 -0.75 0.17 3.37
C GLY A 235 -2.04 0.52 4.09
N LEU A 236 -2.32 1.82 4.08
CA LEU A 236 -3.50 2.44 4.66
C LEU A 236 -4.41 2.98 3.55
N MET A 237 -5.68 3.24 3.84
CA MET A 237 -6.64 3.88 2.94
C MET A 237 -7.34 5.03 3.67
N PHE A 238 -7.42 6.18 3.01
CA PHE A 238 -8.04 7.40 3.54
C PHE A 238 -9.07 7.91 2.55
N ALA A 239 -10.29 8.16 3.03
CA ALA A 239 -11.41 8.61 2.20
C ALA A 239 -11.57 10.14 2.11
N HIS A 240 -10.79 10.90 2.89
CA HIS A 240 -10.95 12.36 2.94
C HIS A 240 -10.71 12.98 1.56
N PRO A 241 -11.59 13.89 1.08
CA PRO A 241 -11.51 14.42 -0.28
C PRO A 241 -10.29 15.29 -0.56
N GLN A 242 -9.64 15.79 0.47
CA GLN A 242 -8.37 16.53 0.36
C GLN A 242 -7.14 15.68 0.68
N ALA A 243 -7.31 14.37 0.93
CA ALA A 243 -6.16 13.50 1.12
C ALA A 243 -5.35 13.42 -0.19
N HIS A 244 -4.04 13.59 -0.07
CA HIS A 244 -3.12 13.55 -1.20
C HIS A 244 -1.77 12.99 -0.73
N TYR A 245 -1.03 12.38 -1.65
CA TYR A 245 0.33 11.92 -1.35
C TYR A 245 1.25 13.12 -1.15
N PHE A 246 2.20 12.95 -0.23
CA PHE A 246 3.25 13.92 0.04
C PHE A 246 4.56 13.19 0.34
N ASP A 247 5.68 13.90 0.18
CA ASP A 247 6.98 13.45 0.66
C ASP A 247 7.17 13.93 2.10
N LEU A 248 7.40 13.02 3.03
CA LEU A 248 7.69 13.37 4.42
C LEU A 248 8.91 14.29 4.54
N GLY A 249 9.89 14.13 3.64
CA GLY A 249 11.18 14.80 3.72
C GLY A 249 11.98 14.35 4.95
N LYS A 250 12.96 15.18 5.33
CA LYS A 250 13.84 14.87 6.47
C LYS A 250 13.20 15.20 7.81
N ILE A 251 13.29 14.28 8.74
CA ILE A 251 12.93 14.46 10.15
C ILE A 251 14.18 14.67 11.01
N ASP A 252 14.04 15.43 12.08
CA ASP A 252 15.06 15.64 13.10
C ASP A 252 15.05 14.53 14.16
N GLU A 253 16.04 14.62 15.06
CA GLU A 253 16.24 13.67 16.15
C GLU A 253 15.10 13.69 17.18
N GLU A 254 14.42 14.82 17.34
CA GLU A 254 13.30 14.96 18.27
C GLU A 254 12.10 14.14 17.80
N GLN A 255 11.67 14.32 16.55
CA GLN A 255 10.57 13.54 15.98
C GLN A 255 10.94 12.06 15.88
N LEU A 256 12.20 11.72 15.56
CA LEU A 256 12.65 10.32 15.53
C LEU A 256 12.50 9.64 16.90
N ARG A 257 12.93 10.31 17.99
CA ARG A 257 12.81 9.79 19.36
C ARG A 257 11.37 9.70 19.81
N ASP A 258 10.57 10.72 19.49
CA ASP A 258 9.14 10.74 19.76
C ASP A 258 8.42 9.58 19.07
N TYR A 259 8.68 9.38 17.78
CA TYR A 259 8.11 8.32 16.97
C TYR A 259 8.52 6.94 17.48
N ALA A 260 9.80 6.72 17.78
CA ALA A 260 10.30 5.47 18.33
C ALA A 260 9.63 5.13 19.68
N ARG A 261 9.45 6.13 20.55
CA ARG A 261 8.73 6.00 21.82
C ARG A 261 7.26 5.63 21.62
N ARG A 262 6.56 6.31 20.69
CA ARG A 262 5.16 6.00 20.36
C ARG A 262 4.99 4.60 19.75
N ARG A 263 5.96 4.15 18.96
CA ARG A 263 6.03 2.78 18.40
C ARG A 263 6.50 1.72 19.40
N GLY A 264 7.00 2.13 20.56
CA GLY A 264 7.48 1.20 21.60
C GLY A 264 8.76 0.45 21.21
N ILE A 265 9.59 1.00 20.31
CA ILE A 265 10.85 0.37 19.89
C ILE A 265 12.06 1.28 20.16
N PRO A 266 13.28 0.72 20.35
CA PRO A 266 14.49 1.52 20.52
C PRO A 266 14.76 2.46 19.34
N VAL A 267 15.25 3.67 19.61
CA VAL A 267 15.51 4.68 18.58
C VAL A 267 16.55 4.22 17.55
N GLU A 268 17.53 3.42 17.96
CA GLU A 268 18.55 2.85 17.10
C GLU A 268 17.96 1.84 16.11
N LEU A 269 16.92 1.10 16.53
CA LEU A 269 16.20 0.18 15.66
C LEU A 269 15.27 0.95 14.70
N MET A 270 14.56 1.96 15.20
CA MET A 270 13.73 2.84 14.36
C MET A 270 14.54 3.52 13.25
N ARG A 271 15.77 3.95 13.56
CA ARG A 271 16.71 4.52 12.57
C ARG A 271 17.05 3.55 11.43
N ARG A 272 16.98 2.23 11.66
CA ARG A 272 17.21 1.20 10.62
C ARG A 272 15.97 0.96 9.76
N TYR A 273 14.78 1.05 10.34
CA TYR A 273 13.52 0.85 9.62
C TYR A 273 13.17 2.04 8.72
N LEU A 274 13.48 3.26 9.17
CA LEU A 274 13.38 4.44 8.34
C LEU A 274 14.51 4.45 7.32
N GLN A 275 14.17 4.73 6.05
CA GLN A 275 15.18 4.89 5.01
C GLN A 275 16.20 5.94 5.45
N SER A 276 17.49 5.64 5.31
CA SER A 276 18.59 6.50 5.78
C SER A 276 18.57 7.91 5.17
N SER A 277 17.89 8.09 4.04
CA SER A 277 17.66 9.37 3.36
C SER A 277 16.79 10.35 4.16
N LEU A 278 15.97 9.86 5.10
CA LEU A 278 14.95 10.63 5.80
C LEU A 278 15.43 11.25 7.12
N ILE A 279 16.65 10.97 7.55
CA ILE A 279 17.14 11.41 8.87
C ILE A 279 18.17 12.51 8.69
N LYS A 280 17.97 13.67 9.36
CA LYS A 280 18.98 14.73 9.39
C LYS A 280 20.23 14.21 10.11
N LYS A 281 21.40 14.50 9.51
CA LYS A 281 22.69 14.28 10.15
C LYS A 281 22.94 15.32 11.22
#